data_AF-A0A2P4X6K3-F1
#
_entry.id   AF-A0A2P4X6K3-F1
#
_cell.length_a   1.000
_cell.length_b   1.000
_cell.length_c   1.000
_cell.angle_alpha   90.00
_cell.angle_beta   90.00
_cell.angle_gamma   90.00
#
_symmetry.space_group_name_H-M   'P 1'
#
loop_
_entity.id
_entity.type
_entity.pdbx_description
1 polymer ?
#
loop_
_entity_poly.entity_id
_entity_poly.type
_entity_poly.pdbx_seq_one_letter_code
_entity_poly.pdbx_strand_id
1 'polypeptide(L)'
;MVGFSGFGTGVLYWINVSLLVLMQTYMGQLFVYALPSVEVAAIIGVLVNSIFFLFMGFNPPAKSIPSGYRWLYTITPQKYSLAILEALVFTDCPNEPTWNSTLGAYENVGSELACQPVTDLPLTIDHITVKGYVESVFEMKHDDIWSNFGYVFLFIGALRLLALLSLRYINHQKR
;
A
#
# COMPACT_ATOMS: atom_id res chain seq x y z
N MET A 1 -1.64 -15.67 -15.95
CA MET A 1 -2.52 -15.31 -14.82
C MET A 1 -1.64 -14.69 -13.76
N VAL A 2 -1.92 -13.46 -13.33
CA VAL A 2 -1.21 -12.83 -12.20
C VAL A 2 -1.28 -13.81 -11.03
N GLY A 3 -0.15 -14.16 -10.40
CA GLY A 3 0.07 -15.38 -9.60
C GLY A 3 -0.76 -15.55 -8.32
N PHE A 4 -2.08 -15.46 -8.40
CA PHE A 4 -3.00 -15.74 -7.31
C PHE A 4 -3.00 -17.23 -6.97
N SER A 5 -2.46 -17.58 -5.80
CA SER A 5 -2.51 -18.92 -5.19
C SER A 5 -3.86 -19.14 -4.47
N GLY A 6 -4.97 -19.06 -5.20
CA GLY A 6 -6.28 -19.51 -4.70
C GLY A 6 -7.37 -18.45 -4.56
N PHE A 7 -8.61 -18.93 -4.37
CA PHE A 7 -9.82 -18.12 -4.37
C PHE A 7 -9.87 -17.11 -3.22
N GLY A 8 -9.41 -17.49 -2.02
CA GLY A 8 -9.39 -16.62 -0.84
C GLY A 8 -8.56 -15.34 -1.06
N THR A 9 -7.35 -15.50 -1.60
CA THR A 9 -6.45 -14.39 -1.96
C THR A 9 -7.11 -13.47 -3.00
N GLY A 10 -7.79 -14.04 -4.00
CA GLY A 10 -8.54 -13.25 -4.99
C GLY A 10 -9.68 -12.43 -4.36
N VAL A 11 -10.42 -13.00 -3.41
CA VAL A 11 -11.48 -12.29 -2.68
C VAL A 11 -10.89 -11.16 -1.83
N LEU A 12 -9.81 -11.42 -1.07
CA LEU A 12 -9.15 -10.40 -0.25
C LEU A 12 -8.59 -9.25 -1.10
N TYR A 13 -8.00 -9.59 -2.26
CA TYR A 13 -7.53 -8.60 -3.23
C TYR A 13 -8.69 -7.71 -3.70
N TRP A 14 -9.80 -8.32 -4.11
CA TRP A 14 -11.00 -7.58 -4.56
C TRP A 14 -11.59 -6.69 -3.46
N ILE A 15 -11.68 -7.19 -2.22
CA ILE A 15 -12.15 -6.40 -1.07
C ILE A 15 -11.23 -5.20 -0.85
N ASN A 16 -9.91 -5.41 -0.82
CA ASN A 16 -8.95 -4.33 -0.60
C ASN A 16 -9.01 -3.26 -1.70
N VAL A 17 -9.07 -3.65 -2.97
CA VAL A 17 -9.23 -2.70 -4.08
C VAL A 17 -10.55 -1.91 -3.96
N SER A 18 -11.64 -2.59 -3.59
CA SER A 18 -12.94 -1.94 -3.38
C SER A 18 -12.89 -0.92 -2.23
N LEU A 19 -12.22 -1.26 -1.13
CA LEU A 19 -11.99 -0.35 0.00
C LEU A 19 -11.09 0.83 -0.37
N LEU A 20 -10.05 0.61 -1.18
CA LEU A 20 -9.20 1.67 -1.70
C LEU A 20 -10.02 2.67 -2.53
N VAL A 21 -10.87 2.20 -3.44
CA VAL A 21 -11.75 3.06 -4.25
C VAL A 21 -12.75 3.82 -3.37
N LEU A 22 -13.32 3.16 -2.35
CA LEU A 22 -14.21 3.81 -1.39
C LEU A 22 -13.50 4.92 -0.62
N MET A 23 -12.28 4.66 -0.16
CA MET A 23 -11.44 5.62 0.55
C MET A 23 -11.10 6.84 -0.32
N GLN A 24 -10.72 6.63 -1.59
CA GLN A 24 -10.50 7.73 -2.54
C GLN A 24 -11.78 8.56 -2.75
N THR A 25 -12.93 7.88 -2.86
CA THR A 25 -14.23 8.54 -3.04
C THR A 25 -14.57 9.41 -1.84
N TYR A 26 -14.39 8.91 -0.61
CA TYR A 26 -14.64 9.67 0.61
C TYR A 26 -13.69 10.85 0.80
N MET A 27 -12.43 10.70 0.38
CA MET A 27 -11.49 11.83 0.34
C MET A 27 -11.94 12.92 -0.64
N GLY A 28 -12.39 12.53 -1.83
CA GLY A 28 -12.97 13.48 -2.80
C GLY A 28 -14.22 14.18 -2.27
N GLN A 29 -15.13 13.45 -1.63
CA GLN A 29 -16.32 14.01 -0.98
C GLN A 29 -15.95 15.03 0.10
N LEU A 30 -14.98 14.70 0.96
CA LEU A 30 -14.49 15.62 1.99
C LEU A 30 -14.00 16.93 1.37
N PHE A 31 -13.20 16.88 0.31
CA PHE A 31 -12.71 18.09 -0.35
C PHE A 31 -13.83 18.93 -0.93
N VAL A 32 -14.80 18.32 -1.61
CA VAL A 32 -15.95 19.05 -2.15
C VAL A 32 -16.79 19.71 -1.05
N TYR A 33 -16.94 19.07 0.11
CA TYR A 33 -17.72 19.64 1.22
C TYR A 33 -16.94 20.70 2.01
N ALA A 34 -15.62 20.56 2.11
CA ALA A 34 -14.79 21.47 2.88
C ALA A 34 -14.39 22.74 2.13
N LEU A 35 -14.26 22.67 0.80
CA LEU A 35 -13.70 23.75 -0.03
C LEU A 35 -14.79 24.59 -0.71
N PRO A 36 -14.49 25.87 -1.04
CA PRO A 36 -15.50 26.83 -1.48
C PRO A 36 -16.06 26.58 -2.89
N SER A 37 -15.34 25.84 -3.74
CA SER A 37 -15.79 25.47 -5.08
C SER A 37 -15.23 24.12 -5.51
N VAL A 38 -15.89 23.52 -6.50
CA VAL A 38 -15.48 22.24 -7.09
C VAL A 38 -14.12 22.35 -7.78
N GLU A 39 -13.82 23.49 -8.39
CA GLU A 39 -12.53 23.76 -9.05
C GLU A 39 -11.38 23.76 -8.04
N VAL A 40 -11.56 24.44 -6.89
CA VAL A 40 -10.56 24.44 -5.82
C VAL A 40 -10.41 23.03 -5.24
N ALA A 41 -11.50 22.31 -5.04
CA ALA A 41 -11.47 20.93 -4.57
C ALA A 41 -10.70 19.99 -5.52
N ALA A 42 -10.87 20.16 -6.83
CA ALA A 42 -10.14 19.38 -7.82
C ALA A 42 -8.63 19.64 -7.76
N ILE A 43 -8.20 20.92 -7.71
CA ILE A 43 -6.78 21.28 -7.64
C ILE A 43 -6.14 20.73 -6.35
N ILE A 44 -6.79 20.92 -5.21
CA ILE A 44 -6.30 20.39 -3.92
C ILE A 44 -6.29 18.86 -3.94
N GLY A 45 -7.30 18.23 -4.53
CA GLY A 45 -7.37 16.77 -4.68
C GLY A 45 -6.19 16.21 -5.47
N VAL A 46 -5.84 16.83 -6.59
CA VAL A 46 -4.67 16.45 -7.40
C VAL A 46 -3.38 16.62 -6.59
N LEU A 47 -3.21 17.75 -5.90
CA LEU A 47 -2.02 18.00 -5.07
C LEU A 47 -1.86 16.96 -3.95
N VAL A 48 -2.92 16.72 -3.16
CA VAL A 48 -2.89 15.75 -2.06
C VAL A 48 -2.66 14.33 -2.58
N ASN A 49 -3.32 13.94 -3.67
CA ASN A 49 -3.12 12.62 -4.27
C ASN A 49 -1.68 12.45 -4.77
N SER A 50 -1.08 13.48 -5.36
CA SER A 50 0.31 13.45 -5.83
C SER A 50 1.30 13.29 -4.67
N ILE A 51 1.07 13.99 -3.55
CA ILE A 51 1.87 13.84 -2.33
C ILE A 51 1.77 12.41 -1.80
N PHE A 52 0.54 11.90 -1.64
CA PHE A 52 0.32 10.54 -1.17
C PHE A 52 0.87 9.48 -2.12
N PHE A 53 0.83 9.72 -3.43
CA PHE A 53 1.42 8.80 -4.40
C PHE A 53 2.94 8.71 -4.24
N LEU A 54 3.60 9.85 -4.03
CA LEU A 54 5.04 9.90 -3.78
C LEU A 54 5.43 9.19 -2.48
N PHE A 55 4.60 9.29 -1.45
CA PHE A 55 4.89 8.75 -0.11
C PHE A 55 4.18 7.43 0.20
N MET A 56 3.65 6.69 -0.78
CA MET A 56 3.07 5.37 -0.49
C MET A 56 4.11 4.24 -0.37
N GLY A 57 5.39 4.53 -0.69
CA GLY A 57 6.52 3.63 -0.48
C GLY A 57 6.78 2.63 -1.61
N PHE A 58 6.30 2.91 -2.83
CA PHE A 58 6.66 2.17 -4.05
C PHE A 58 7.77 2.88 -4.82
N ASN A 59 7.53 4.14 -5.20
CA ASN A 59 8.52 4.97 -5.89
C ASN A 59 8.52 6.40 -5.31
N PRO A 60 9.48 6.74 -4.42
CA PRO A 60 10.58 5.90 -3.93
C PRO A 60 10.12 4.71 -3.07
N PRO A 61 10.90 3.61 -3.00
CA PRO A 61 10.61 2.48 -2.12
C PRO A 61 10.66 2.91 -0.65
N ALA A 62 9.86 2.27 0.20
CA ALA A 62 9.72 2.66 1.60
C ALA A 62 11.08 2.77 2.34
N LYS A 63 12.00 1.82 2.10
CA LYS A 63 13.35 1.81 2.69
C LYS A 63 14.17 3.08 2.40
N SER A 64 13.95 3.74 1.25
CA SER A 64 14.71 4.94 0.87
C SER A 64 14.04 6.25 1.27
N ILE A 65 12.86 6.21 1.89
CA ILE A 65 12.20 7.40 2.44
C ILE A 65 13.02 7.93 3.62
N PRO A 66 13.55 9.17 3.57
CA PRO A 66 14.35 9.72 4.66
C PRO A 66 13.56 9.80 5.97
N SER A 67 14.24 9.63 7.10
CA SER A 67 13.62 9.61 8.44
C SER A 67 12.74 10.84 8.71
N GLY A 68 13.17 12.03 8.29
CA GLY A 68 12.40 13.28 8.44
C GLY A 68 11.07 13.32 7.68
N TYR A 69 10.92 12.52 6.61
CA TYR A 69 9.68 12.42 5.82
C TYR A 69 8.88 11.15 6.10
N ARG A 70 9.35 10.29 7.00
CA ARG A 70 8.72 9.00 7.29
C ARG A 70 7.31 9.12 7.90
N TRP A 71 7.00 10.26 8.51
CA TRP A 71 5.65 10.56 8.97
C TRP A 71 4.66 10.71 7.80
N LEU A 72 5.07 11.27 6.65
CA LEU A 72 4.24 11.35 5.43
C LEU A 72 3.90 9.95 4.92
N TYR A 73 4.88 9.05 4.92
CA TYR A 73 4.65 7.63 4.62
C TYR A 73 3.62 7.01 5.57
N THR A 74 3.66 7.36 6.85
CA THR A 74 2.73 6.82 7.86
C THR A 74 1.30 7.35 7.69
N ILE A 75 1.12 8.64 7.39
CA ILE A 75 -0.22 9.22 7.23
C ILE A 75 -0.83 9.00 5.85
N THR A 76 -0.07 8.47 4.89
CA THR A 76 -0.53 8.21 3.53
C THR A 76 -1.50 7.01 3.53
N PRO A 77 -2.80 7.21 3.28
CA PRO A 77 -3.78 6.14 3.39
C PRO A 77 -3.59 5.03 2.34
N GLN A 78 -3.15 5.40 1.12
CA GLN A 78 -2.91 4.50 0.00
C GLN A 78 -1.84 3.45 0.30
N LYS A 79 -0.86 3.78 1.16
CA LYS A 79 0.22 2.89 1.57
C LYS A 79 -0.33 1.56 2.06
N TYR A 80 -1.34 1.61 2.93
CA TYR A 80 -1.87 0.42 3.60
C TYR A 80 -2.57 -0.51 2.60
N SER A 81 -3.35 0.06 1.68
CA SER A 81 -3.95 -0.72 0.59
C SER A 81 -2.89 -1.30 -0.34
N LEU A 82 -1.87 -0.54 -0.73
CA LEU A 82 -0.79 -1.05 -1.58
C LEU A 82 -0.03 -2.20 -0.88
N ALA A 83 0.31 -2.04 0.40
CA ALA A 83 0.98 -3.07 1.17
C ALA A 83 0.19 -4.38 1.22
N ILE A 84 -1.14 -4.32 1.33
CA ILE A 84 -2.00 -5.52 1.24
C ILE A 84 -1.93 -6.15 -0.16
N LEU A 85 -1.99 -5.36 -1.24
CA LEU A 85 -1.94 -5.90 -2.60
C LEU A 85 -0.62 -6.62 -2.86
N GLU A 86 0.49 -5.99 -2.50
CA GLU A 86 1.83 -6.56 -2.69
C GLU A 86 2.02 -7.79 -1.80
N ALA A 87 1.56 -7.73 -0.55
CA ALA A 87 1.70 -8.84 0.38
C ALA A 87 0.89 -10.10 -0.02
N LEU A 88 -0.30 -9.90 -0.58
CA LEU A 88 -1.14 -11.01 -1.06
C LEU A 88 -0.55 -11.74 -2.27
N VAL A 89 0.30 -11.08 -3.07
CA VAL A 89 0.80 -11.62 -4.34
C VAL A 89 2.27 -12.01 -4.26
N PHE A 90 3.09 -11.26 -3.53
CA PHE A 90 4.55 -11.36 -3.58
C PHE A 90 5.22 -11.77 -2.27
N THR A 91 4.47 -11.92 -1.17
CA THR A 91 5.07 -12.31 0.12
C THR A 91 4.46 -13.57 0.74
N ASP A 92 3.53 -14.22 0.06
CA ASP A 92 3.00 -15.53 0.47
C ASP A 92 3.96 -16.67 0.10
N CYS A 93 4.83 -17.03 1.05
CA CYS A 93 5.75 -18.15 0.94
C CYS A 93 5.69 -18.98 2.24
N PRO A 94 4.88 -20.05 2.30
CA PRO A 94 4.71 -20.85 3.51
C PRO A 94 5.98 -21.57 3.96
N ASN A 95 6.80 -22.01 3.00
CA ASN A 95 8.09 -22.67 3.25
C ASN A 95 9.19 -21.83 2.62
N GLU A 96 9.91 -21.05 3.44
CA GLU A 96 10.97 -20.18 2.94
C GLU A 96 12.17 -21.01 2.44
N PRO A 97 12.67 -20.74 1.22
CA PRO A 97 13.86 -21.41 0.70
C PRO A 97 15.11 -20.97 1.46
N THR A 98 16.04 -21.90 1.63
CA THR A 98 17.30 -21.68 2.35
C THR A 98 18.47 -21.58 1.38
N TRP A 99 19.28 -20.53 1.50
CA TRP A 99 20.47 -20.37 0.69
C TRP A 99 21.57 -21.37 1.09
N ASN A 100 22.01 -22.21 0.17
CA ASN A 100 23.18 -23.07 0.35
C ASN A 100 24.42 -22.41 -0.26
N SER A 101 25.31 -21.92 0.59
CA SER A 101 26.55 -21.24 0.20
C SER A 101 27.58 -22.16 -0.49
N THR A 102 27.48 -23.48 -0.30
CA THR A 102 28.38 -24.46 -0.91
C THR A 102 27.97 -24.76 -2.35
N LEU A 103 26.66 -24.84 -2.61
CA LEU A 103 26.09 -25.08 -3.94
C LEU A 103 25.89 -23.79 -4.75
N GLY A 104 25.91 -22.63 -4.08
CA GLY A 104 25.60 -21.34 -4.71
C GLY A 104 24.15 -21.26 -5.20
N ALA A 105 23.23 -21.93 -4.50
CA ALA A 105 21.82 -22.04 -4.90
C ALA A 105 20.88 -22.10 -3.69
N TYR A 106 19.63 -21.69 -3.90
CA TYR A 106 18.56 -21.92 -2.92
C TYR A 106 18.09 -23.36 -2.95
N GLU A 107 17.92 -23.95 -1.77
CA GLU A 107 17.30 -25.25 -1.54
C GLU A 107 15.86 -25.08 -1.08
N ASN A 108 15.02 -26.09 -1.35
CA ASN A 108 13.61 -26.12 -0.95
C ASN A 108 12.77 -24.96 -1.52
N VAL A 109 13.08 -24.53 -2.75
CA VAL A 109 12.33 -23.47 -3.44
C VAL A 109 10.91 -23.95 -3.75
N GLY A 110 9.93 -23.33 -3.08
CA GLY A 110 8.50 -23.55 -3.36
C GLY A 110 8.09 -23.05 -4.75
N SER A 111 6.97 -23.55 -5.27
CA SER A 111 6.43 -23.15 -6.58
C SER A 111 5.84 -21.73 -6.61
N GLU A 112 5.57 -21.18 -5.43
CA GLU A 112 4.99 -19.88 -5.20
C GLU A 112 5.94 -18.77 -5.63
N LEU A 113 5.39 -17.72 -6.26
CA LEU A 113 6.20 -16.61 -6.78
C LEU A 113 7.05 -15.94 -5.70
N ALA A 114 6.50 -15.77 -4.50
CA ALA A 114 7.19 -15.18 -3.35
C ALA A 114 8.43 -15.98 -2.91
N CYS A 115 8.42 -17.31 -3.10
CA CYS A 115 9.53 -18.19 -2.75
C CYS A 115 10.63 -18.20 -3.81
N GLN A 116 10.38 -17.69 -5.02
CA GLN A 116 11.37 -17.74 -6.10
C GLN A 116 12.55 -16.79 -5.80
N PRO A 117 13.79 -17.19 -6.15
CA PRO A 117 14.93 -16.29 -6.11
C PRO A 117 14.79 -15.21 -7.19
N VAL A 118 15.19 -13.97 -6.87
CA VAL A 118 15.21 -12.88 -7.83
C VAL A 118 16.41 -13.05 -8.78
N THR A 119 16.17 -12.94 -10.08
CA THR A 119 17.24 -12.98 -11.10
C THR A 119 17.77 -11.58 -11.41
N ASP A 120 18.96 -11.51 -12.01
CA ASP A 120 19.57 -10.26 -12.50
C ASP A 120 19.71 -9.16 -11.44
N LEU A 121 20.06 -9.58 -10.22
CA LEU A 121 20.31 -8.68 -9.11
C LEU A 121 21.52 -7.77 -9.41
N PRO A 122 21.47 -6.49 -9.00
CA PRO A 122 22.64 -5.64 -9.03
C PRO A 122 23.72 -6.18 -8.10
N LEU A 123 25.00 -5.91 -8.38
CA LEU A 123 26.16 -6.37 -7.59
C LEU A 123 26.13 -5.98 -6.10
N THR A 124 25.24 -5.06 -5.72
CA THR A 124 25.04 -4.62 -4.34
C THR A 124 24.12 -5.54 -3.52
N ILE A 125 23.41 -6.47 -4.17
CA ILE A 125 22.52 -7.45 -3.53
C ILE A 125 23.04 -8.85 -3.89
N ASP A 126 23.40 -9.63 -2.89
CA ASP A 126 24.01 -10.95 -3.07
C ASP A 126 22.98 -12.00 -3.52
N HIS A 127 22.12 -12.45 -2.60
CA HIS A 127 21.04 -13.39 -2.88
C HIS A 127 19.78 -12.99 -2.11
N ILE A 128 18.62 -13.01 -2.78
CA ILE A 128 17.34 -12.67 -2.15
C ILE A 128 16.17 -13.34 -2.87
N THR A 129 15.14 -13.71 -2.13
CA THR A 129 13.85 -14.19 -2.68
C THR A 129 12.95 -13.01 -3.02
N VAL A 130 11.89 -13.24 -3.81
CA VAL A 130 10.88 -12.22 -4.10
C VAL A 130 10.26 -11.68 -2.80
N LYS A 131 9.87 -12.56 -1.86
CA LYS A 131 9.39 -12.17 -0.53
C LYS A 131 10.41 -11.28 0.18
N GLY A 132 11.66 -11.75 0.30
CA GLY A 132 12.71 -11.01 1.00
C GLY A 132 12.97 -9.63 0.38
N TYR A 133 12.90 -9.52 -0.94
CA TYR A 133 13.06 -8.26 -1.64
C TYR A 133 11.91 -7.30 -1.32
N VAL A 134 10.66 -7.76 -1.41
CA VAL A 134 9.49 -6.93 -1.16
C VAL A 134 9.44 -6.44 0.29
N GLU A 135 9.70 -7.34 1.25
CA GLU A 135 9.69 -7.02 2.67
C GLU A 135 10.85 -6.12 3.10
N SER A 136 12.02 -6.24 2.46
CA SER A 136 13.19 -5.42 2.82
C SER A 136 13.23 -4.07 2.11
N VAL A 137 12.78 -3.98 0.86
CA VAL A 137 12.85 -2.76 0.04
C VAL A 137 11.60 -1.91 0.17
N PHE A 138 10.42 -2.52 0.04
CA PHE A 138 9.13 -1.82 0.10
C PHE A 138 8.49 -1.86 1.50
N GLU A 139 9.02 -2.68 2.42
CA GLU A 139 8.51 -2.85 3.78
C GLU A 139 7.05 -3.34 3.83
N MET A 140 6.64 -4.10 2.81
CA MET A 140 5.28 -4.63 2.68
C MET A 140 5.29 -6.11 3.07
N LYS A 141 4.94 -6.41 4.31
CA LYS A 141 5.04 -7.76 4.89
C LYS A 141 3.75 -8.54 4.82
N HIS A 142 3.86 -9.86 4.72
CA HIS A 142 2.70 -10.75 4.76
C HIS A 142 1.96 -10.67 6.10
N ASP A 143 2.70 -10.66 7.20
CA ASP A 143 2.14 -10.67 8.56
C ASP A 143 1.35 -9.38 8.90
N ASP A 144 1.62 -8.29 8.18
CA ASP A 144 0.99 -7.00 8.41
C ASP A 144 -0.36 -6.83 7.70
N ILE A 145 -0.82 -7.81 6.89
CA ILE A 145 -2.05 -7.70 6.09
C ILE A 145 -3.26 -7.27 6.94
N TRP A 146 -3.48 -7.92 8.09
CA TRP A 146 -4.63 -7.64 8.95
C TRP A 146 -4.52 -6.29 9.65
N SER A 147 -3.32 -5.93 10.09
CA SER A 147 -3.04 -4.60 10.65
C SER A 147 -3.30 -3.51 9.62
N ASN A 148 -2.87 -3.71 8.38
CA ASN A 148 -3.09 -2.80 7.25
C ASN A 148 -4.58 -2.65 6.93
N PHE A 149 -5.37 -3.74 6.96
CA PHE A 149 -6.83 -3.64 6.83
C PHE A 149 -7.43 -2.78 7.94
N GLY A 150 -6.98 -2.95 9.18
CA GLY A 150 -7.37 -2.09 10.31
C GLY A 150 -7.13 -0.61 10.05
N TYR A 151 -5.95 -0.25 9.52
CA TYR A 151 -5.65 1.12 9.14
C TYR A 151 -6.54 1.64 8.00
N VAL A 152 -6.81 0.83 6.97
CA VAL A 152 -7.73 1.20 5.88
C VAL A 152 -9.12 1.55 6.43
N PHE A 153 -9.68 0.73 7.33
CA PHE A 153 -10.96 1.02 7.96
C PHE A 153 -10.91 2.28 8.84
N LEU A 154 -9.81 2.50 9.56
CA LEU A 154 -9.60 3.71 10.36
C LEU A 154 -9.60 4.97 9.49
N PHE A 155 -8.89 4.97 8.36
CA PHE A 155 -8.87 6.11 7.43
C PHE A 155 -10.24 6.34 6.79
N ILE A 156 -10.94 5.30 6.37
CA ILE A 156 -12.32 5.41 5.84
C ILE A 156 -13.24 6.06 6.88
N GLY A 157 -13.18 5.59 8.13
CA GLY A 157 -13.97 6.15 9.24
C GLY A 157 -13.63 7.61 9.52
N ALA A 158 -12.34 7.94 9.58
CA ALA A 158 -11.86 9.30 9.81
C ALA A 158 -12.29 10.26 8.68
N LEU A 159 -12.09 9.88 7.42
CA LEU A 159 -12.52 10.67 6.26
C LEU A 159 -14.04 10.89 6.29
N ARG A 160 -14.80 9.85 6.63
CA ARG A 160 -16.26 9.95 6.70
C ARG A 160 -16.71 10.89 7.82
N LEU A 161 -16.09 10.79 8.99
CA LEU A 161 -16.37 11.69 10.11
C LEU A 161 -16.06 13.14 9.75
N LEU A 162 -14.89 13.40 9.17
CA LEU A 162 -14.49 14.74 8.73
C LEU A 162 -15.47 15.30 7.70
N ALA A 163 -15.89 14.50 6.72
CA ALA A 163 -16.85 14.93 5.71
C ALA A 163 -18.21 15.33 6.32
N LEU A 164 -18.69 14.57 7.32
CA LEU A 164 -19.91 14.91 8.06
C LEU A 164 -19.76 16.20 8.88
N LEU A 165 -18.59 16.42 9.50
CA LEU A 165 -18.29 17.66 10.22
C LEU A 165 -18.22 18.86 9.27
N SER A 166 -17.61 18.69 8.08
CA SER A 166 -17.61 19.72 7.05
C SER A 166 -19.03 20.12 6.64
N LEU A 167 -19.91 19.15 6.37
CA LEU A 167 -21.31 19.44 6.06
C LEU A 167 -22.07 20.13 7.19
N ARG A 168 -21.76 19.79 8.45
CA ARG A 168 -22.41 20.35 9.63
C ARG A 168 -21.99 21.81 9.88
N TYR A 169 -20.71 22.11 9.71
CA TYR A 169 -20.12 23.36 10.23
C TYR A 169 -19.61 24.32 9.15
N ILE A 170 -19.38 23.86 7.93
CA ILE A 170 -18.89 24.69 6.82
C ILE A 170 -20.08 25.02 5.92
N ASN A 171 -20.35 26.32 5.72
CA ASN A 171 -21.39 26.79 4.83
C ASN A 171 -20.84 27.87 3.90
N HIS A 172 -20.54 27.47 2.66
CA HIS A 172 -20.03 28.37 1.62
C HIS A 172 -21.13 29.20 0.91
N GLN A 173 -22.41 28.92 1.19
CA GLN A 173 -23.55 29.65 0.58
C GLN A 173 -23.98 30.89 1.40
N LYS A 174 -23.55 31.04 2.65
CA LYS A 174 -23.85 32.23 3.48
C LYS A 174 -22.81 33.34 3.27
N ARG A 175 -22.66 33.78 2.02
CA ARG A 175 -21.91 35.01 1.70
C ARG A 175 -22.86 36.11 1.27
#